data_AF-A0A7S2KGI9-F1
#
_entry.id   AF-A0A7S2KGI9-F1
#
_cell.length_a   1.000
_cell.length_b   1.000
_cell.length_c   1.000
_cell.angle_alpha   90.00
_cell.angle_beta   90.00
_cell.angle_gamma   90.00
#
_symmetry.space_group_name_H-M   'P 1'
#
loop_
_entity.id
_entity.type
_entity.pdbx_description
1 polymer ?
#
loop_
_entity_poly.entity_id
_entity_poly.type
_entity_poly.pdbx_seq_one_letter_code
_entity_poly.pdbx_strand_id
1 'polypeptide(L)'
;GPAGLEAAALVEIEEQLSGPKRDGRISIAHWRERYEGSLGSVRSFLKRWPDRFTVIAGEGRHFRVVRKGEGTAMHAIREIEEKLGEADYNGCLEVPQWEEQYAAELGSLAEFLATCPEKFSVVSTADGVLQVARARDEAARRALREVEAQLQAPDYDGRLNLPHWEEVYGETLGSLRRFLERRPEVVVSVDEDDQLTVVRRPGDVSERALLEIEELLADPRHDGRLRVPRWKERYREALGPLRAFLEGFPGRFRVVPGEGAKFIVVKAADVLAVKALHEIDILLCGPCANGYLEVPRWDELYAPTLGPLRTFLESWPSRVTARIGEHGRLLVSRVCNRPLVEALAEIEAHLQAQGGTGHVHIPEWSARYGTTLGGFKSFVESMSGKFTVLPEQGSRFSVALAPEAVVASACADIEAQCRLPGYDGFVQVP
;
A
#
# COMPACT_ATOMS: atom_id res chain seq x y z
N GLY A 1 69.74 -8.43 -15.54
CA GLY A 1 69.34 -9.85 -15.45
C GLY A 1 67.83 -9.96 -15.31
N PRO A 2 67.23 -11.14 -15.56
CA PRO A 2 65.77 -11.32 -15.59
C PRO A 2 65.08 -10.85 -14.29
N ALA A 3 65.65 -11.11 -13.11
CA ALA A 3 65.09 -10.65 -11.83
C ALA A 3 64.96 -9.11 -11.71
N GLY A 4 65.88 -8.36 -12.31
CA GLY A 4 65.80 -6.88 -12.32
C GLY A 4 64.69 -6.35 -13.24
N LEU A 5 64.43 -7.05 -14.35
CA LEU A 5 63.32 -6.74 -15.25
C LEU A 5 61.97 -7.06 -14.60
N GLU A 6 61.88 -8.17 -13.84
CA GLU A 6 60.67 -8.53 -13.10
C GLU A 6 60.31 -7.48 -12.03
N ALA A 7 61.30 -7.04 -11.25
CA ALA A 7 61.08 -5.99 -10.24
C ALA A 7 60.62 -4.67 -10.88
N ALA A 8 61.25 -4.25 -11.98
CA ALA A 8 60.87 -3.04 -12.70
C ALA A 8 59.44 -3.12 -13.27
N ALA A 9 59.07 -4.26 -13.86
CA ALA A 9 57.72 -4.49 -14.37
C ALA A 9 56.67 -4.46 -13.25
N LEU A 10 56.96 -5.07 -12.10
CA LEU A 10 56.07 -5.05 -10.94
C LEU A 10 55.83 -3.64 -10.41
N VAL A 11 56.87 -2.83 -10.27
CA VAL A 11 56.74 -1.43 -9.81
C VAL A 11 55.90 -0.61 -10.79
N GLU A 12 56.12 -0.74 -12.10
CA GLU A 12 55.38 0.00 -13.13
C GLU A 12 53.90 -0.41 -13.17
N ILE A 13 53.62 -1.71 -13.03
CA ILE A 13 52.26 -2.26 -12.85
C ILE A 13 51.62 -1.67 -11.59
N GLU A 14 52.35 -1.66 -10.49
CA GLU A 14 51.87 -1.17 -9.20
C GLU A 14 51.65 0.33 -9.16
N GLU A 15 52.42 1.11 -9.90
CA GLU A 15 52.23 2.55 -10.05
C GLU A 15 50.98 2.83 -10.91
N GLN A 16 50.85 2.12 -12.04
CA GLN A 16 49.61 2.13 -12.81
C GLN A 16 48.41 1.59 -12.03
N LEU A 17 48.66 0.78 -10.98
CA LEU A 17 47.73 0.27 -9.97
C LEU A 17 47.72 1.02 -8.60
N SER A 18 48.42 2.17 -8.37
CA SER A 18 48.20 3.19 -7.27
C SER A 18 47.91 4.68 -7.68
N GLY A 19 46.71 5.14 -8.04
CA GLY A 19 46.50 6.29 -8.93
C GLY A 19 45.00 6.47 -9.26
N PRO A 20 44.53 7.71 -9.46
CA PRO A 20 43.14 8.08 -9.11
C PRO A 20 42.06 7.72 -10.15
N LYS A 21 42.40 7.32 -11.38
CA LYS A 21 41.43 7.06 -12.47
C LYS A 21 41.47 5.60 -12.95
N ARG A 22 41.18 4.66 -12.06
CA ARG A 22 41.29 3.24 -12.40
C ARG A 22 40.03 2.59 -12.86
N ASP A 23 40.15 1.93 -14.00
CA ASP A 23 39.22 0.91 -14.47
C ASP A 23 39.86 -0.51 -14.45
N GLY A 24 41.04 -0.65 -13.84
CA GLY A 24 41.80 -1.89 -13.77
C GLY A 24 42.49 -2.29 -15.09
N ARG A 25 42.49 -1.42 -16.12
CA ARG A 25 43.23 -1.69 -17.35
C ARG A 25 44.70 -1.31 -17.16
N ILE A 26 45.58 -2.22 -17.54
CA ILE A 26 47.02 -1.98 -17.53
C ILE A 26 47.51 -1.83 -18.97
N SER A 27 48.23 -0.75 -19.23
CA SER A 27 48.87 -0.49 -20.51
C SER A 27 50.30 -0.04 -20.27
N ILE A 28 51.22 -0.99 -20.22
CA ILE A 28 52.64 -0.72 -20.02
C ILE A 28 53.25 -0.34 -21.38
N ALA A 29 53.75 0.88 -21.47
CA ALA A 29 54.33 1.39 -22.70
C ALA A 29 55.51 0.51 -23.12
N HIS A 30 55.50 0.10 -24.39
CA HIS A 30 56.54 -0.71 -25.01
C HIS A 30 56.81 -2.05 -24.28
N TRP A 31 55.75 -2.72 -23.78
CA TRP A 31 55.91 -4.02 -23.13
C TRP A 31 56.60 -5.05 -24.03
N ARG A 32 56.27 -5.06 -25.33
CA ARG A 32 56.83 -6.01 -26.30
C ARG A 32 58.34 -5.88 -26.41
N GLU A 33 58.83 -4.65 -26.47
CA GLU A 33 60.24 -4.32 -26.63
C GLU A 33 61.02 -4.48 -25.31
N ARG A 34 60.40 -4.10 -24.18
CA ARG A 34 61.07 -4.05 -22.88
C ARG A 34 61.06 -5.38 -22.11
N TYR A 35 59.95 -6.10 -22.16
CA TYR A 35 59.68 -7.18 -21.21
C TYR A 35 59.28 -8.50 -21.89
N GLU A 36 58.60 -8.48 -23.04
CA GLU A 36 58.02 -9.70 -23.64
C GLU A 36 59.05 -10.79 -23.95
N GLY A 37 60.23 -10.42 -24.45
CA GLY A 37 61.30 -11.37 -24.77
C GLY A 37 61.85 -12.16 -23.56
N SER A 38 61.71 -11.63 -22.34
CA SER A 38 62.19 -12.29 -21.10
C SER A 38 61.07 -12.75 -20.18
N LEU A 39 59.95 -12.03 -20.13
CA LEU A 39 58.89 -12.21 -19.13
C LEU A 39 57.59 -12.77 -19.73
N GLY A 40 57.48 -12.85 -21.05
CA GLY A 40 56.29 -13.23 -21.79
C GLY A 40 55.27 -12.10 -21.90
N SER A 41 54.04 -12.44 -22.33
CA SER A 41 52.95 -11.45 -22.38
C SER A 41 52.60 -10.90 -20.99
N VAL A 42 52.09 -9.66 -20.90
CA VAL A 42 51.64 -9.04 -19.64
C VAL A 42 50.69 -9.98 -18.88
N ARG A 43 49.76 -10.61 -19.59
CA ARG A 43 48.78 -11.54 -19.01
C ARG A 43 49.45 -12.77 -18.42
N SER A 44 50.41 -13.36 -19.14
CA SER A 44 51.18 -14.50 -18.65
C SER A 44 52.05 -14.12 -17.45
N PHE A 45 52.64 -12.93 -17.48
CA PHE A 45 53.43 -12.38 -16.38
C PHE A 45 52.59 -12.26 -15.10
N LEU A 46 51.45 -11.57 -15.17
CA LEU A 46 50.57 -11.37 -14.01
C LEU A 46 50.03 -12.67 -13.42
N LYS A 47 49.74 -13.67 -14.26
CA LYS A 47 49.33 -15.01 -13.81
C LYS A 47 50.39 -15.74 -12.98
N ARG A 48 51.67 -15.36 -13.07
CA ARG A 48 52.75 -15.90 -12.23
C ARG A 48 52.75 -15.33 -10.81
N TRP A 49 51.99 -14.26 -10.57
CA TRP A 49 51.92 -13.57 -9.28
C TRP A 49 50.49 -13.58 -8.73
N PRO A 50 49.87 -14.77 -8.53
CA PRO A 50 48.51 -14.87 -8.03
C PRO A 50 48.36 -14.37 -6.59
N ASP A 51 49.46 -14.10 -5.88
CA ASP A 51 49.50 -13.52 -4.54
C ASP A 51 49.49 -11.99 -4.53
N ARG A 52 49.73 -11.36 -5.68
CA ARG A 52 49.74 -9.90 -5.79
C ARG A 52 48.62 -9.37 -6.67
N PHE A 53 48.22 -10.12 -7.68
CA PHE A 53 47.25 -9.67 -8.66
C PHE A 53 46.17 -10.70 -8.98
N THR A 54 44.95 -10.21 -9.17
CA THR A 54 43.82 -10.96 -9.73
C THR A 54 43.60 -10.49 -11.16
N VAL A 55 43.72 -11.41 -12.13
CA VAL A 55 43.50 -11.11 -13.56
C VAL A 55 42.08 -11.50 -13.93
N ILE A 56 41.22 -10.51 -14.11
CA ILE A 56 39.82 -10.68 -14.52
C ILE A 56 39.75 -10.68 -16.05
N ALA A 57 39.24 -11.77 -16.63
CA ALA A 57 39.05 -11.85 -18.08
C ALA A 57 37.94 -10.88 -18.52
N GLY A 58 38.23 -10.04 -19.52
CA GLY A 58 37.24 -9.22 -20.20
C GLY A 58 36.90 -9.79 -21.59
N GLU A 59 36.06 -9.07 -22.33
CA GLU A 59 35.74 -9.45 -23.71
C GLU A 59 36.96 -9.34 -24.65
N GLY A 60 37.14 -10.36 -25.49
CA GLY A 60 38.20 -10.42 -26.48
C GLY A 60 39.61 -10.49 -25.88
N ARG A 61 40.46 -9.52 -26.22
CA ARG A 61 41.85 -9.44 -25.75
C ARG A 61 42.01 -8.59 -24.48
N HIS A 62 40.93 -8.01 -23.99
CA HIS A 62 40.96 -7.15 -22.83
C HIS A 62 40.93 -7.98 -21.53
N PHE A 63 41.66 -7.52 -20.54
CA PHE A 63 41.60 -8.03 -19.18
C PHE A 63 41.75 -6.87 -18.21
N ARG A 64 41.21 -7.04 -17.00
CA ARG A 64 41.43 -6.12 -15.89
C ARG A 64 42.33 -6.79 -14.87
N VAL A 65 43.11 -5.99 -14.18
CA VAL A 65 44.06 -6.42 -13.17
C VAL A 65 43.76 -5.64 -11.92
N VAL A 66 43.66 -6.37 -10.82
CA VAL A 66 43.37 -5.79 -9.52
C VAL A 66 44.41 -6.31 -8.55
N ARG A 67 44.84 -5.51 -7.57
CA ARG A 67 45.66 -6.04 -6.48
C ARG A 67 44.86 -7.06 -5.68
N LYS A 68 45.52 -8.10 -5.16
CA LYS A 68 44.84 -9.24 -4.51
C LYS A 68 43.87 -8.82 -3.39
N GLY A 69 44.16 -7.78 -2.60
CA GLY A 69 43.20 -7.23 -1.61
C GLY A 69 42.15 -6.26 -2.16
N GLU A 70 42.45 -5.50 -3.23
CA GLU A 70 41.46 -4.65 -3.92
C GLU A 70 40.43 -5.49 -4.70
N GLY A 71 40.82 -6.70 -5.14
CA GLY A 71 39.95 -7.64 -5.84
C GLY A 71 38.87 -8.17 -4.91
N THR A 72 39.27 -8.57 -3.71
CA THR A 72 38.38 -8.97 -2.63
C THR A 72 37.44 -7.83 -2.24
N ALA A 73 37.96 -6.60 -2.06
CA ALA A 73 37.13 -5.42 -1.80
C ALA A 73 36.11 -5.12 -2.91
N MET A 74 36.51 -5.20 -4.18
CA MET A 74 35.58 -4.98 -5.29
C MET A 74 34.54 -6.09 -5.42
N HIS A 75 34.91 -7.34 -5.13
CA HIS A 75 33.96 -8.45 -5.11
C HIS A 75 32.93 -8.26 -4.00
N ALA A 76 33.39 -7.91 -2.80
CA ALA A 76 32.54 -7.56 -1.66
C ALA A 76 31.61 -6.38 -2.00
N ILE A 77 32.12 -5.28 -2.56
CA ILE A 77 31.30 -4.13 -2.99
C ILE A 77 30.23 -4.57 -3.99
N ARG A 78 30.57 -5.40 -4.97
CA ARG A 78 29.62 -5.86 -5.98
C ARG A 78 28.52 -6.74 -5.38
N GLU A 79 28.89 -7.65 -4.50
CA GLU A 79 27.93 -8.52 -3.80
C GLU A 79 26.99 -7.70 -2.92
N ILE A 80 27.51 -6.71 -2.19
CA ILE A 80 26.71 -5.77 -1.41
C ILE A 80 25.77 -4.98 -2.32
N GLU A 81 26.27 -4.42 -3.43
CA GLU A 81 25.45 -3.68 -4.39
C GLU A 81 24.35 -4.55 -5.02
N GLU A 82 24.64 -5.82 -5.33
CA GLU A 82 23.69 -6.80 -5.83
C GLU A 82 22.59 -7.10 -4.81
N LYS A 83 22.97 -7.35 -3.55
CA LYS A 83 22.03 -7.56 -2.43
C LYS A 83 21.12 -6.36 -2.19
N LEU A 84 21.68 -5.15 -2.21
CA LEU A 84 20.91 -3.91 -2.10
C LEU A 84 19.97 -3.66 -3.30
N GLY A 85 20.17 -4.36 -4.42
CA GLY A 85 19.32 -4.27 -5.62
C GLY A 85 18.18 -5.30 -5.66
N GLU A 86 18.13 -6.25 -4.72
CA GLU A 86 17.05 -7.24 -4.64
C GLU A 86 15.73 -6.54 -4.27
N ALA A 87 14.62 -6.90 -4.94
CA ALA A 87 13.33 -6.21 -4.80
C ALA A 87 12.75 -6.32 -3.38
N ASP A 88 13.11 -7.36 -2.64
CA ASP A 88 12.64 -7.65 -1.29
C ASP A 88 13.58 -7.10 -0.19
N TYR A 89 14.53 -6.24 -0.55
CA TYR A 89 15.48 -5.68 0.40
C TYR A 89 14.77 -4.78 1.44
N ASN A 90 14.80 -5.21 2.70
CA ASN A 90 14.10 -4.56 3.82
C ASN A 90 14.92 -3.49 4.56
N GLY A 91 16.13 -3.15 4.07
CA GLY A 91 17.04 -2.22 4.75
C GLY A 91 18.08 -2.89 5.64
N CYS A 92 17.98 -4.20 5.91
CA CYS A 92 18.97 -4.96 6.67
C CYS A 92 19.89 -5.72 5.70
N LEU A 93 21.19 -5.42 5.75
CA LEU A 93 22.16 -6.10 4.89
C LEU A 93 22.78 -7.27 5.65
N GLU A 94 22.42 -8.48 5.21
CA GLU A 94 23.15 -9.69 5.55
C GLU A 94 23.94 -10.15 4.32
N VAL A 95 25.27 -10.20 4.45
CA VAL A 95 26.14 -10.81 3.45
C VAL A 95 26.53 -12.19 3.98
N PRO A 96 25.88 -13.27 3.52
CA PRO A 96 26.15 -14.61 4.02
C PRO A 96 27.63 -14.93 3.86
N GLN A 97 28.24 -15.57 4.86
CA GLN A 97 29.63 -15.99 4.83
C GLN A 97 30.66 -14.85 4.74
N TRP A 98 30.30 -13.61 5.11
CA TRP A 98 31.29 -12.51 5.19
C TRP A 98 32.55 -12.90 5.95
N GLU A 99 32.36 -13.52 7.11
CA GLU A 99 33.46 -13.97 7.98
C GLU A 99 34.38 -14.99 7.30
N GLU A 100 33.82 -15.87 6.46
CA GLU A 100 34.59 -16.91 5.77
C GLU A 100 35.27 -16.40 4.50
N GLN A 101 34.62 -15.48 3.77
CA GLN A 101 35.04 -15.05 2.44
C GLN A 101 35.88 -13.76 2.44
N TYR A 102 35.57 -12.83 3.35
CA TYR A 102 36.08 -11.46 3.28
C TYR A 102 36.80 -11.00 4.55
N ALA A 103 36.40 -11.48 5.73
CA ALA A 103 36.90 -10.92 6.99
C ALA A 103 38.40 -11.07 7.21
N ALA A 104 39.03 -12.11 6.67
CA ALA A 104 40.48 -12.31 6.76
C ALA A 104 41.29 -11.17 6.10
N GLU A 105 40.75 -10.53 5.06
CA GLU A 105 41.43 -9.48 4.29
C GLU A 105 40.83 -8.08 4.51
N LEU A 106 39.52 -7.98 4.74
CA LEU A 106 38.78 -6.71 4.79
C LEU A 106 38.32 -6.32 6.20
N GLY A 107 38.52 -7.19 7.20
CA GLY A 107 37.97 -7.00 8.54
C GLY A 107 36.46 -7.25 8.61
N SER A 108 35.83 -6.80 9.71
CA SER A 108 34.39 -6.97 9.87
C SER A 108 33.61 -6.18 8.81
N LEU A 109 32.38 -6.61 8.50
CA LEU A 109 31.53 -5.92 7.51
C LEU A 109 31.32 -4.45 7.88
N ALA A 110 31.15 -4.15 9.17
CA ALA A 110 31.00 -2.78 9.67
C ALA A 110 32.25 -1.92 9.40
N GLU A 111 33.44 -2.45 9.69
CA GLU A 111 34.70 -1.76 9.43
C GLU A 111 34.89 -1.53 7.93
N PHE A 112 34.63 -2.54 7.10
CA PHE A 112 34.75 -2.42 5.65
C PHE A 112 33.82 -1.36 5.08
N LEU A 113 32.53 -1.38 5.45
CA LEU A 113 31.57 -0.38 4.98
C LEU A 113 31.96 1.05 5.44
N ALA A 114 32.54 1.20 6.63
CA ALA A 114 33.06 2.48 7.12
C ALA A 114 34.24 3.00 6.29
N THR A 115 34.96 2.14 5.55
CA THR A 115 36.00 2.55 4.61
C THR A 115 35.47 3.04 3.25
N CYS A 116 34.18 2.85 2.96
CA CYS A 116 33.55 3.24 1.69
C CYS A 116 32.30 4.13 1.89
N PRO A 117 32.40 5.25 2.64
CA PRO A 117 31.26 6.12 2.95
C PRO A 117 30.63 6.78 1.71
N GLU A 118 31.38 6.90 0.62
CA GLU A 118 30.92 7.43 -0.66
C GLU A 118 29.98 6.46 -1.41
N LYS A 119 30.05 5.16 -1.08
CA LYS A 119 29.23 4.10 -1.69
C LYS A 119 28.09 3.66 -0.80
N PHE A 120 28.32 3.57 0.51
CA PHE A 120 27.37 3.02 1.46
C PHE A 120 27.14 3.96 2.63
N SER A 121 25.89 4.04 3.08
CA SER A 121 25.52 4.66 4.34
C SER A 121 25.13 3.55 5.31
N VAL A 122 25.79 3.53 6.47
CA VAL A 122 25.55 2.55 7.53
C VAL A 122 24.83 3.22 8.68
N VAL A 123 23.67 2.68 9.05
CA VAL A 123 22.96 3.02 10.29
C VAL A 123 23.04 1.79 11.19
N SER A 124 23.81 1.91 12.28
CA SER A 124 23.87 0.85 13.27
C SER A 124 22.57 0.82 14.07
N THR A 125 21.93 -0.35 14.18
CA THR A 125 20.75 -0.54 15.02
C THR A 125 21.16 -1.02 16.42
N ALA A 126 20.31 -0.78 17.41
CA ALA A 126 20.56 -1.18 18.80
C ALA A 126 20.74 -2.70 18.97
N ASP A 127 20.24 -3.49 18.01
CA ASP A 127 20.28 -4.96 18.03
C ASP A 127 21.53 -5.54 17.35
N GLY A 128 22.47 -4.69 16.91
CA GLY A 128 23.71 -5.12 16.25
C GLY A 128 23.55 -5.49 14.77
N VAL A 129 22.34 -5.35 14.21
CA VAL A 129 22.08 -5.52 12.77
C VAL A 129 22.47 -4.23 12.03
N LEU A 130 23.27 -4.36 10.97
CA LEU A 130 23.68 -3.23 10.15
C LEU A 130 22.59 -2.91 9.13
N GLN A 131 21.97 -1.73 9.24
CA GLN A 131 21.16 -1.20 8.16
C GLN A 131 22.07 -0.47 7.18
N VAL A 132 22.09 -0.94 5.94
CA VAL A 132 23.00 -0.42 4.91
C VAL A 132 22.17 0.04 3.73
N ALA A 133 22.38 1.28 3.31
CA ALA A 133 21.79 1.80 2.08
C ALA A 133 22.91 2.22 1.13
N ARG A 134 22.62 2.26 -0.18
CA ARG A 134 23.52 2.97 -1.10
C ARG A 134 23.54 4.44 -0.67
N ALA A 135 24.73 5.03 -0.53
CA ALA A 135 24.87 6.42 -0.09
C ALA A 135 24.05 7.37 -0.97
N ARG A 136 24.00 7.07 -2.28
CA ARG A 136 23.17 7.78 -3.25
C ARG A 136 21.67 7.66 -2.98
N ASP A 137 21.17 6.51 -2.55
CA ASP A 137 19.74 6.30 -2.29
C ASP A 137 19.31 7.01 -1.01
N GLU A 138 20.17 7.01 0.02
CA GLU A 138 19.89 7.74 1.26
C GLU A 138 19.98 9.26 1.05
N ALA A 139 20.99 9.72 0.30
CA ALA A 139 21.06 11.11 -0.14
C ALA A 139 19.79 11.50 -0.91
N ALA A 140 19.32 10.65 -1.82
CA ALA A 140 18.09 10.88 -2.58
C ALA A 140 16.85 10.92 -1.67
N ARG A 141 16.73 10.03 -0.67
CA ARG A 141 15.62 10.05 0.29
C ARG A 141 15.63 11.29 1.17
N ARG A 142 16.81 11.74 1.62
CA ARG A 142 16.95 12.96 2.41
C ARG A 142 16.61 14.20 1.59
N ALA A 143 17.14 14.29 0.36
CA ALA A 143 16.78 15.31 -0.61
C ALA A 143 15.27 15.36 -0.88
N LEU A 144 14.62 14.21 -1.09
CA LEU A 144 13.17 14.16 -1.28
C LEU A 144 12.39 14.65 -0.07
N ARG A 145 12.78 14.29 1.14
CA ARG A 145 12.12 14.78 2.37
C ARG A 145 12.21 16.30 2.48
N GLU A 146 13.35 16.88 2.16
CA GLU A 146 13.51 18.34 2.16
C GLU A 146 12.65 19.01 1.07
N VAL A 147 12.63 18.44 -0.14
CA VAL A 147 11.77 18.90 -1.24
C VAL A 147 10.30 18.84 -0.82
N GLU A 148 9.84 17.71 -0.28
CA GLU A 148 8.47 17.52 0.18
C GLU A 148 8.10 18.47 1.32
N ALA A 149 8.99 18.70 2.27
CA ALA A 149 8.76 19.63 3.37
C ALA A 149 8.51 21.05 2.84
N GLN A 150 9.26 21.50 1.83
CA GLN A 150 9.00 22.81 1.19
C GLN A 150 7.71 22.82 0.39
N LEU A 151 7.44 21.78 -0.39
CA LEU A 151 6.19 21.66 -1.17
C LEU A 151 4.93 21.62 -0.27
N GLN A 152 5.07 21.20 0.98
CA GLN A 152 3.98 21.14 1.97
C GLN A 152 3.88 22.41 2.83
N ALA A 153 4.83 23.36 2.68
CA ALA A 153 4.80 24.60 3.44
C ALA A 153 3.55 25.42 3.07
N PRO A 154 2.81 25.98 4.05
CA PRO A 154 1.57 26.70 3.80
C PRO A 154 1.76 28.01 3.02
N ASP A 155 2.99 28.52 2.97
CA ASP A 155 3.45 29.71 2.28
C ASP A 155 4.28 29.40 1.02
N TYR A 156 4.25 28.16 0.54
CA TYR A 156 4.97 27.75 -0.67
C TYR A 156 4.49 28.56 -1.88
N ASP A 157 5.41 29.30 -2.50
CA ASP A 157 5.18 30.22 -3.62
C ASP A 157 5.36 29.56 -5.00
N GLY A 158 5.56 28.24 -5.03
CA GLY A 158 5.85 27.49 -6.27
C GLY A 158 7.34 27.36 -6.58
N ARG A 159 8.23 27.98 -5.80
CA ARG A 159 9.68 27.99 -6.03
C ARG A 159 10.37 27.08 -5.02
N LEU A 160 11.20 26.16 -5.53
CA LEU A 160 11.98 25.27 -4.67
C LEU A 160 13.33 25.94 -4.37
N ASN A 161 13.63 26.18 -3.08
CA ASN A 161 14.88 26.83 -2.67
C ASN A 161 15.66 25.93 -1.70
N LEU A 162 16.62 25.17 -2.23
CA LEU A 162 17.55 24.34 -1.44
C LEU A 162 18.95 24.98 -1.51
N PRO A 163 19.24 25.99 -0.67
CA PRO A 163 20.41 26.87 -0.82
C PRO A 163 21.76 26.16 -0.72
N HIS A 164 21.78 24.93 -0.19
CA HIS A 164 22.98 24.11 -0.03
C HIS A 164 22.95 22.83 -0.86
N TRP A 165 22.14 22.78 -1.93
CA TRP A 165 22.02 21.57 -2.73
C TRP A 165 23.38 21.08 -3.25
N GLU A 166 24.17 21.95 -3.90
CA GLU A 166 25.45 21.54 -4.48
C GLU A 166 26.44 21.07 -3.42
N GLU A 167 26.41 21.65 -2.22
CA GLU A 167 27.28 21.28 -1.10
C GLU A 167 26.87 19.95 -0.45
N VAL A 168 25.57 19.69 -0.30
CA VAL A 168 25.05 18.53 0.44
C VAL A 168 24.79 17.34 -0.47
N TYR A 169 24.31 17.58 -1.69
CA TYR A 169 23.80 16.56 -2.60
C TYR A 169 24.47 16.58 -3.98
N GLY A 170 25.16 17.66 -4.35
CA GLY A 170 25.74 17.84 -5.69
C GLY A 170 26.68 16.72 -6.11
N GLU A 171 27.54 16.24 -5.19
CA GLU A 171 28.49 15.16 -5.48
C GLU A 171 27.80 13.80 -5.73
N THR A 172 26.71 13.50 -5.02
CA THR A 172 26.06 12.18 -5.04
C THR A 172 24.88 12.10 -6.02
N LEU A 173 24.08 13.17 -6.11
CA LEU A 173 22.84 13.22 -6.89
C LEU A 173 22.99 14.00 -8.19
N GLY A 174 24.06 14.79 -8.34
CA GLY A 174 24.22 15.79 -9.39
C GLY A 174 23.39 17.04 -9.10
N SER A 175 23.24 17.91 -10.10
CA SER A 175 22.48 19.15 -9.93
C SER A 175 21.00 18.89 -9.60
N LEU A 176 20.38 19.81 -8.85
CA LEU A 176 18.98 19.72 -8.41
C LEU A 176 18.03 19.49 -9.59
N ARG A 177 18.26 20.23 -10.68
CA ARG A 177 17.54 20.07 -11.93
C ARG A 177 17.60 18.64 -12.46
N ARG A 178 18.80 18.08 -12.59
CA ARG A 178 19.00 16.71 -13.12
C ARG A 178 18.40 15.65 -12.20
N PHE A 179 18.43 15.88 -10.89
CA PHE A 179 17.78 15.01 -9.91
C PHE A 179 16.26 15.00 -10.10
N LEU A 180 15.63 16.18 -10.20
CA LEU A 180 14.19 16.31 -10.38
C LEU A 180 13.71 15.86 -11.78
N GLU A 181 14.46 16.12 -12.85
CA GLU A 181 14.11 15.68 -14.22
C GLU A 181 14.07 14.16 -14.38
N ARG A 182 14.80 13.42 -13.54
CA ARG A 182 14.79 11.95 -13.54
C ARG A 182 13.56 11.35 -12.85
N ARG A 183 12.73 12.19 -12.24
CA ARG A 183 11.58 11.78 -11.44
C ARG A 183 10.30 11.98 -12.27
N PRO A 184 9.62 10.91 -12.71
CA PRO A 184 8.39 11.04 -13.51
C PRO A 184 7.25 11.76 -12.76
N GLU A 185 7.31 11.83 -11.44
CA GLU A 185 6.31 12.45 -10.56
C GLU A 185 6.38 14.00 -10.51
N VAL A 186 7.47 14.61 -10.99
CA VAL A 186 7.69 16.07 -10.88
C VAL A 186 7.75 16.72 -12.28
N VAL A 187 7.08 17.84 -12.50
CA VAL A 187 7.35 18.72 -13.65
C VAL A 187 8.22 19.87 -13.18
N VAL A 188 9.35 20.03 -13.83
CA VAL A 188 10.30 21.10 -13.55
C VAL A 188 10.20 22.12 -14.68
N SER A 189 9.85 23.35 -14.36
CA SER A 189 10.05 24.51 -15.23
C SER A 189 11.22 25.33 -14.71
N VAL A 190 12.00 25.88 -15.63
CA VAL A 190 13.07 26.83 -15.32
C VAL A 190 12.60 28.17 -15.87
N ASP A 191 12.59 29.20 -15.03
CA ASP A 191 12.27 30.57 -15.49
C ASP A 191 13.50 31.28 -16.06
N GLU A 192 13.33 32.53 -16.51
CA GLU A 192 14.40 33.33 -17.11
C GLU A 192 15.54 33.68 -16.12
N ASP A 193 15.28 33.57 -14.81
CA ASP A 193 16.24 33.83 -13.74
C ASP A 193 16.97 32.55 -13.26
N ASP A 194 16.86 31.45 -14.02
CA ASP A 194 17.42 30.13 -13.71
C ASP A 194 16.85 29.55 -12.40
N GLN A 195 15.68 30.03 -11.95
CA GLN A 195 14.98 29.50 -10.78
C GLN A 195 14.14 28.29 -11.18
N LEU A 196 14.24 27.23 -10.38
CA LEU A 196 13.48 26.00 -10.57
C LEU A 196 12.08 26.16 -9.95
N THR A 197 11.09 26.32 -10.83
CA THR A 197 9.67 26.19 -10.46
C THR A 197 9.28 24.72 -10.57
N VAL A 198 8.77 24.17 -9.47
CA VAL A 198 8.39 22.76 -9.42
C VAL A 198 6.87 22.70 -9.40
N VAL A 199 6.29 22.32 -10.54
CA VAL A 199 4.84 22.12 -10.66
C VAL A 199 4.57 20.62 -10.56
N ARG A 200 3.87 20.19 -9.50
CA ARG A 200 3.40 18.80 -9.42
C ARG A 200 2.48 18.49 -10.60
N ARG A 201 2.61 17.31 -11.21
CA ARG A 201 1.70 16.91 -12.30
C ARG A 201 0.24 17.00 -11.81
N PRO A 202 -0.71 17.52 -12.62
CA PRO A 202 -2.13 17.61 -12.27
C PRO A 202 -2.78 16.28 -11.84
N GLY A 203 -2.23 15.14 -12.25
CA GLY A 203 -2.68 13.81 -11.82
C GLY A 203 -2.50 13.53 -10.32
N ASP A 204 -1.50 14.13 -9.66
CA ASP A 204 -1.22 13.93 -8.23
C ASP A 204 -2.24 14.64 -7.33
N VAL A 205 -2.71 15.83 -7.74
CA VAL A 205 -3.74 16.58 -6.99
C VAL A 205 -5.06 15.81 -7.00
N SER A 206 -5.41 15.20 -8.13
CA SER A 206 -6.59 14.36 -8.26
C SER A 206 -6.48 13.12 -7.38
N GLU A 207 -5.39 12.34 -7.48
CA GLU A 207 -5.23 11.09 -6.71
C GLU A 207 -5.15 11.35 -5.21
N ARG A 208 -4.50 12.44 -4.77
CA ARG A 208 -4.48 12.85 -3.37
C ARG A 208 -5.87 13.20 -2.86
N ALA A 209 -6.67 13.92 -3.66
CA ALA A 209 -8.06 14.20 -3.32
C ALA A 209 -8.88 12.91 -3.23
N LEU A 210 -8.66 11.94 -4.12
CA LEU A 210 -9.33 10.64 -4.09
C LEU A 210 -8.98 9.85 -2.82
N LEU A 211 -7.69 9.77 -2.46
CA LEU A 211 -7.23 9.09 -1.25
C LEU A 211 -7.79 9.71 0.04
N GLU A 212 -7.75 11.04 0.15
CA GLU A 212 -8.30 11.75 1.31
C GLU A 212 -9.82 11.52 1.44
N ILE A 213 -10.54 11.52 0.33
CA ILE A 213 -11.98 11.23 0.32
C ILE A 213 -12.24 9.77 0.74
N GLU A 214 -11.45 8.81 0.26
CA GLU A 214 -11.58 7.40 0.64
C GLU A 214 -11.27 7.14 2.11
N GLU A 215 -10.31 7.87 2.67
CA GLU A 215 -9.96 7.86 4.09
C GLU A 215 -11.09 8.43 4.95
N LEU A 216 -11.66 9.59 4.55
CA LEU A 216 -12.81 10.19 5.24
C LEU A 216 -14.03 9.26 5.23
N LEU A 217 -14.27 8.57 4.12
CA LEU A 217 -15.36 7.59 4.00
C LEU A 217 -15.07 6.28 4.73
N ALA A 218 -13.81 5.99 5.08
CA ALA A 218 -13.44 4.80 5.85
C ALA A 218 -13.66 4.96 7.36
N ASP A 219 -13.82 6.20 7.86
CA ASP A 219 -14.14 6.43 9.28
C ASP A 219 -15.54 5.85 9.60
N PRO A 220 -15.64 4.89 10.55
CA PRO A 220 -16.92 4.30 10.96
C PRO A 220 -17.93 5.30 11.53
N ARG A 221 -17.48 6.50 11.92
CA ARG A 221 -18.32 7.60 12.44
C ARG A 221 -18.85 8.51 11.33
N HIS A 222 -18.46 8.28 10.08
CA HIS A 222 -18.90 9.10 8.97
C HIS A 222 -20.40 8.89 8.68
N ASP A 223 -21.15 9.98 8.57
CA ASP A 223 -22.59 10.00 8.33
C ASP A 223 -22.96 9.99 6.83
N GLY A 224 -21.96 9.76 5.96
CA GLY A 224 -22.08 9.83 4.51
C GLY A 224 -22.07 11.26 3.95
N ARG A 225 -22.11 12.30 4.80
CA ARG A 225 -22.02 13.70 4.35
C ARG A 225 -20.57 14.09 4.23
N LEU A 226 -20.04 13.99 3.01
CA LEU A 226 -18.65 14.30 2.76
C LEU A 226 -18.34 15.80 2.90
N ARG A 227 -17.45 16.12 3.83
CA ARG A 227 -16.88 17.46 4.02
C ARG A 227 -15.37 17.37 3.98
N VAL A 228 -14.78 17.62 2.81
CA VAL A 228 -13.32 17.65 2.66
C VAL A 228 -12.78 18.97 3.25
N PRO A 229 -11.89 18.92 4.26
CA PRO A 229 -11.35 20.12 4.89
C PRO A 229 -10.64 21.02 3.87
N ARG A 230 -11.03 22.29 3.85
CA ARG A 230 -10.44 23.33 3.00
C ARG A 230 -10.41 22.99 1.50
N TRP A 231 -11.47 22.32 0.99
CA TRP A 231 -11.58 21.98 -0.44
C TRP A 231 -11.41 23.21 -1.35
N LYS A 232 -12.01 24.34 -0.94
CA LYS A 232 -11.99 25.59 -1.73
C LYS A 232 -10.57 26.10 -1.94
N GLU A 233 -9.73 26.00 -0.91
CA GLU A 233 -8.37 26.50 -0.90
C GLU A 233 -7.38 25.48 -1.49
N ARG A 234 -7.65 24.18 -1.36
CA ARG A 234 -6.69 23.11 -1.71
C ARG A 234 -6.91 22.50 -3.09
N TYR A 235 -8.16 22.34 -3.51
CA TYR A 235 -8.51 21.47 -4.64
C TYR A 235 -9.39 22.16 -5.67
N ARG A 236 -10.14 23.19 -5.29
CA ARG A 236 -11.15 23.80 -6.17
C ARG A 236 -10.59 24.43 -7.44
N GLU A 237 -9.43 25.08 -7.38
CA GLU A 237 -8.83 25.69 -8.57
C GLU A 237 -8.43 24.64 -9.62
N ALA A 238 -7.90 23.50 -9.18
CA ALA A 238 -7.42 22.44 -10.07
C ALA A 238 -8.51 21.44 -10.47
N LEU A 239 -9.42 21.08 -9.55
CA LEU A 239 -10.36 19.97 -9.69
C LEU A 239 -11.84 20.42 -9.78
N GLY A 240 -12.11 21.71 -9.60
CA GLY A 240 -13.46 22.26 -9.61
C GLY A 240 -14.27 21.98 -8.33
N PRO A 241 -15.61 22.11 -8.38
CA PRO A 241 -16.47 21.84 -7.24
C PRO A 241 -16.42 20.35 -6.83
N LEU A 242 -16.36 20.08 -5.51
CA LEU A 242 -16.28 18.71 -4.96
C LEU A 242 -17.32 17.75 -5.55
N ARG A 243 -18.57 18.21 -5.68
CA ARG A 243 -19.64 17.40 -6.27
C ARG A 243 -19.34 16.99 -7.72
N ALA A 244 -18.93 17.94 -8.56
CA ALA A 244 -18.61 17.68 -9.96
C ALA A 244 -17.37 16.78 -10.10
N PHE A 245 -16.38 16.96 -9.22
CA PHE A 245 -15.22 16.08 -9.14
C PHE A 245 -15.63 14.63 -8.86
N LEU A 246 -16.46 14.40 -7.82
CA LEU A 246 -16.95 13.07 -7.47
C LEU A 246 -17.80 12.42 -8.56
N GLU A 247 -18.67 13.19 -9.20
CA GLU A 247 -19.49 12.74 -10.33
C GLU A 247 -18.62 12.32 -11.55
N GLY A 248 -17.37 12.80 -11.63
CA GLY A 248 -16.37 12.37 -12.61
C GLY A 248 -15.78 10.97 -12.39
N PHE A 249 -15.98 10.37 -11.21
CA PHE A 249 -15.46 9.04 -10.86
C PHE A 249 -16.57 8.06 -10.45
N PRO A 250 -17.53 7.74 -11.34
CA PRO A 250 -18.68 6.89 -11.02
C PRO A 250 -18.30 5.45 -10.64
N GLY A 251 -17.10 4.99 -11.04
CA GLY A 251 -16.58 3.69 -10.63
C GLY A 251 -16.00 3.64 -9.21
N ARG A 252 -15.71 4.79 -8.59
CA ARG A 252 -15.19 4.87 -7.21
C ARG A 252 -16.26 5.39 -6.24
N PHE A 253 -17.05 6.38 -6.65
CA PHE A 253 -18.04 7.02 -5.80
C PHE A 253 -19.40 7.11 -6.47
N ARG A 254 -20.44 7.09 -5.64
CA ARG A 254 -21.80 7.42 -6.02
C ARG A 254 -22.26 8.59 -5.17
N VAL A 255 -22.71 9.65 -5.84
CA VAL A 255 -23.23 10.87 -5.20
C VAL A 255 -24.75 10.77 -5.17
N VAL A 256 -25.32 10.63 -3.98
CA VAL A 256 -26.77 10.62 -3.77
C VAL A 256 -27.23 12.04 -3.47
N PRO A 257 -28.06 12.66 -4.33
CA PRO A 257 -28.55 14.02 -4.08
C PRO A 257 -29.45 14.03 -2.84
N GLY A 258 -29.24 15.01 -1.97
CA GLY A 258 -30.11 15.30 -0.83
C GLY A 258 -30.86 16.60 -1.02
N GLU A 259 -31.52 17.06 0.04
CA GLU A 259 -32.28 18.31 0.01
C GLU A 259 -31.37 19.53 -0.17
N GLY A 260 -31.65 20.33 -1.21
CA GLY A 260 -30.90 21.54 -1.54
C GLY A 260 -29.49 21.26 -2.09
N ALA A 261 -28.47 21.89 -1.48
CA ALA A 261 -27.07 21.70 -1.86
C ALA A 261 -26.39 20.52 -1.16
N LYS A 262 -27.12 19.77 -0.33
CA LYS A 262 -26.61 18.62 0.42
C LYS A 262 -26.57 17.39 -0.47
N PHE A 263 -25.57 16.55 -0.28
CA PHE A 263 -25.47 15.25 -0.93
C PHE A 263 -24.77 14.27 0.02
N ILE A 264 -25.01 12.98 -0.21
CA ILE A 264 -24.34 11.87 0.46
C ILE A 264 -23.40 11.24 -0.56
N VAL A 265 -22.22 10.81 -0.10
CA VAL A 265 -21.25 10.09 -0.92
C VAL A 265 -21.08 8.70 -0.34
N VAL A 266 -21.21 7.69 -1.19
CA VAL A 266 -20.96 6.29 -0.86
C VAL A 266 -19.95 5.71 -1.85
N LYS A 267 -19.12 4.77 -1.40
CA LYS A 267 -18.21 4.08 -2.31
C LYS A 267 -19.03 3.22 -3.25
N ALA A 268 -18.67 3.21 -4.52
CA ALA A 268 -19.33 2.36 -5.52
C ALA A 268 -19.21 0.87 -5.16
N ALA A 269 -18.09 0.48 -4.52
CA ALA A 269 -17.90 -0.85 -3.99
C ALA A 269 -18.91 -1.21 -2.88
N ASP A 270 -19.21 -0.29 -1.95
CA ASP A 270 -20.18 -0.55 -0.88
C ASP A 270 -21.59 -0.75 -1.45
N VAL A 271 -21.93 0.01 -2.49
CA VAL A 271 -23.21 -0.11 -3.22
C VAL A 271 -23.32 -1.49 -3.86
N LEU A 272 -22.30 -1.91 -4.62
CA LEU A 272 -22.25 -3.24 -5.22
C LEU A 272 -22.27 -4.35 -4.15
N ALA A 273 -21.59 -4.15 -3.01
CA ALA A 273 -21.53 -5.11 -1.92
C ALA A 273 -22.91 -5.35 -1.29
N VAL A 274 -23.69 -4.29 -1.04
CA VAL A 274 -25.06 -4.41 -0.53
C VAL A 274 -25.94 -5.18 -1.51
N LYS A 275 -25.86 -4.85 -2.81
CA LYS A 275 -26.60 -5.55 -3.85
C LYS A 275 -26.22 -7.04 -3.92
N ALA A 276 -24.92 -7.34 -3.92
CA ALA A 276 -24.39 -8.70 -3.89
C ALA A 276 -24.91 -9.49 -2.69
N LEU A 277 -24.84 -8.91 -1.48
CA LEU A 277 -25.36 -9.56 -0.27
C LEU A 277 -26.86 -9.82 -0.33
N HIS A 278 -27.63 -8.91 -0.92
CA HIS A 278 -29.08 -9.09 -1.09
C HIS A 278 -29.40 -10.25 -2.05
N GLU A 279 -28.71 -10.30 -3.21
CA GLU A 279 -28.88 -11.41 -4.16
C GLU A 279 -28.46 -12.75 -3.55
N ILE A 280 -27.37 -12.78 -2.77
CA ILE A 280 -26.95 -13.96 -2.02
C ILE A 280 -28.03 -14.38 -1.02
N ASP A 281 -28.62 -13.44 -0.28
CA ASP A 281 -29.68 -13.75 0.68
C ASP A 281 -30.92 -14.35 -0.01
N ILE A 282 -31.31 -13.80 -1.18
CA ILE A 282 -32.39 -14.38 -2.00
C ILE A 282 -32.06 -15.81 -2.42
N LEU A 283 -30.83 -16.07 -2.87
CA LEU A 283 -30.39 -17.41 -3.29
C LEU A 283 -30.38 -18.40 -2.11
N LEU A 284 -30.00 -17.93 -0.91
CA LEU A 284 -29.99 -18.75 0.31
C LEU A 284 -31.40 -19.01 0.88
N CYS A 285 -32.38 -18.12 0.61
CA CYS A 285 -33.77 -18.26 1.07
C CYS A 285 -34.70 -18.91 0.03
N GLY A 286 -34.22 -19.22 -1.18
CA GLY A 286 -35.02 -19.82 -2.25
C GLY A 286 -35.35 -21.31 -2.03
N PRO A 287 -36.41 -21.84 -2.68
CA PRO A 287 -36.84 -23.24 -2.57
C PRO A 287 -35.80 -24.27 -3.07
N CYS A 288 -34.72 -23.81 -3.70
CA CYS A 288 -33.61 -24.62 -4.21
C CYS A 288 -32.34 -24.55 -3.34
N ALA A 289 -32.41 -23.95 -2.14
CA ALA A 289 -31.26 -23.81 -1.25
C ALA A 289 -30.78 -25.19 -0.76
N ASN A 290 -29.80 -25.76 -1.45
CA ASN A 290 -29.16 -27.04 -1.11
C ASN A 290 -27.86 -26.85 -0.30
N GLY A 291 -27.63 -25.64 0.22
CA GLY A 291 -26.42 -25.24 0.96
C GLY A 291 -25.22 -24.86 0.08
N TYR A 292 -25.27 -25.12 -1.23
CA TYR A 292 -24.25 -24.67 -2.17
C TYR A 292 -24.64 -23.32 -2.76
N LEU A 293 -23.70 -22.38 -2.77
CA LEU A 293 -23.92 -21.06 -3.33
C LEU A 293 -23.22 -20.92 -4.67
N GLU A 294 -24.01 -20.75 -5.73
CA GLU A 294 -23.56 -20.25 -7.02
C GLU A 294 -24.26 -18.93 -7.28
N VAL A 295 -23.50 -17.82 -7.25
CA VAL A 295 -24.01 -16.50 -7.62
C VAL A 295 -23.84 -16.33 -9.12
N PRO A 296 -24.92 -16.26 -9.92
CA PRO A 296 -24.82 -16.18 -11.36
C PRO A 296 -23.99 -14.96 -11.79
N ARG A 297 -23.03 -15.16 -12.68
CA ARG A 297 -22.21 -14.10 -13.28
C ARG A 297 -21.42 -13.26 -12.26
N TRP A 298 -21.06 -13.84 -11.11
CA TRP A 298 -20.22 -13.16 -10.11
C TRP A 298 -18.96 -12.54 -10.72
N ASP A 299 -18.24 -13.34 -11.51
CA ASP A 299 -16.97 -12.95 -12.11
C ASP A 299 -17.10 -11.78 -13.10
N GLU A 300 -18.27 -11.61 -13.71
CA GLU A 300 -18.54 -10.54 -14.67
C GLU A 300 -19.06 -9.27 -13.98
N LEU A 301 -19.93 -9.42 -12.98
CA LEU A 301 -20.71 -8.32 -12.41
C LEU A 301 -20.11 -7.76 -11.11
N TYR A 302 -19.53 -8.62 -10.27
CA TYR A 302 -19.13 -8.28 -8.91
C TYR A 302 -17.61 -8.37 -8.72
N ALA A 303 -16.97 -9.41 -9.27
CA ALA A 303 -15.55 -9.65 -9.05
C ALA A 303 -14.59 -8.51 -9.46
N PRO A 304 -14.84 -7.74 -10.54
CA PRO A 304 -13.97 -6.63 -10.91
C PRO A 304 -13.87 -5.52 -9.83
N THR A 305 -14.88 -5.42 -8.96
CA THR A 305 -14.96 -4.35 -7.95
C THR A 305 -14.88 -4.88 -6.52
N LEU A 306 -15.45 -6.06 -6.25
CA LEU A 306 -15.53 -6.67 -4.91
C LEU A 306 -14.50 -7.79 -4.69
N GLY A 307 -13.81 -8.21 -5.75
CA GLY A 307 -12.91 -9.35 -5.73
C GLY A 307 -13.61 -10.71 -5.76
N PRO A 308 -12.86 -11.81 -5.58
CA PRO A 308 -13.40 -13.17 -5.62
C PRO A 308 -14.50 -13.39 -4.59
N LEU A 309 -15.56 -14.14 -4.95
CA LEU A 309 -16.74 -14.39 -4.11
C LEU A 309 -16.35 -14.86 -2.70
N ARG A 310 -15.36 -15.76 -2.61
CA ARG A 310 -14.87 -16.27 -1.32
C ARG A 310 -14.35 -15.15 -0.42
N THR A 311 -13.41 -14.35 -0.93
CA THR A 311 -12.77 -13.25 -0.19
C THR A 311 -13.81 -12.22 0.22
N PHE A 312 -14.77 -11.93 -0.67
CA PHE A 312 -15.90 -11.08 -0.35
C PHE A 312 -16.70 -11.62 0.84
N LEU A 313 -17.13 -12.89 0.81
CA LEU A 313 -17.93 -13.48 1.91
C LEU A 313 -17.17 -13.53 3.24
N GLU A 314 -15.85 -13.76 3.21
CA GLU A 314 -14.99 -13.74 4.39
C GLU A 314 -14.93 -12.36 5.08
N SER A 315 -15.21 -11.27 4.34
CA SER A 315 -15.30 -9.91 4.90
C SER A 315 -16.61 -9.61 5.64
N TRP A 316 -17.61 -10.51 5.57
CA TRP A 316 -18.93 -10.33 6.21
C TRP A 316 -19.31 -11.47 7.18
N PRO A 317 -18.45 -11.81 8.17
CA PRO A 317 -18.64 -12.97 9.04
C PRO A 317 -19.86 -12.87 9.96
N SER A 318 -20.42 -11.66 10.14
CA SER A 318 -21.64 -11.44 10.93
C SER A 318 -22.93 -11.75 10.16
N ARG A 319 -22.85 -11.88 8.83
CA ARG A 319 -24.03 -12.12 7.96
C ARG A 319 -24.02 -13.52 7.36
N VAL A 320 -22.85 -14.03 6.99
CA VAL A 320 -22.70 -15.30 6.26
C VAL A 320 -21.46 -16.06 6.73
N THR A 321 -21.56 -17.38 6.75
CA THR A 321 -20.42 -18.28 6.95
C THR A 321 -20.19 -19.06 5.67
N ALA A 322 -18.97 -18.99 5.13
CA ALA A 322 -18.55 -19.69 3.93
C ALA A 322 -17.49 -20.74 4.26
N ARG A 323 -17.62 -21.95 3.69
CA ARG A 323 -16.60 -23.01 3.74
C ARG A 323 -16.53 -23.75 2.42
N ILE A 324 -15.40 -24.38 2.14
CA ILE A 324 -15.22 -25.21 0.95
C ILE A 324 -15.82 -26.59 1.24
N GLY A 325 -16.83 -26.97 0.45
CA GLY A 325 -17.47 -28.28 0.49
C GLY A 325 -16.78 -29.30 -0.43
N GLU A 326 -17.41 -30.45 -0.61
CA GLU A 326 -16.93 -31.48 -1.52
C GLU A 326 -16.85 -30.93 -2.96
N HIS A 327 -15.81 -31.34 -3.69
CA HIS A 327 -15.50 -30.89 -5.06
C HIS A 327 -15.16 -29.40 -5.23
N GLY A 328 -14.75 -28.70 -4.16
CA GLY A 328 -14.29 -27.32 -4.25
C GLY A 328 -15.43 -26.29 -4.36
N ARG A 329 -16.69 -26.71 -4.20
CA ARG A 329 -17.85 -25.82 -4.22
C ARG A 329 -17.95 -25.04 -2.91
N LEU A 330 -18.41 -23.79 -2.99
CA LEU A 330 -18.64 -22.97 -1.81
C LEU A 330 -19.95 -23.39 -1.12
N LEU A 331 -19.83 -23.85 0.12
CA LEU A 331 -20.95 -24.05 1.02
C LEU A 331 -21.14 -22.77 1.83
N VAL A 332 -22.28 -22.11 1.68
CA VAL A 332 -22.58 -20.85 2.36
C VAL A 332 -23.87 -20.99 3.13
N SER A 333 -23.83 -20.60 4.39
CA SER A 333 -25.01 -20.52 5.25
C SER A 333 -25.13 -19.13 5.84
N ARG A 334 -26.36 -18.67 6.00
CA ARG A 334 -26.64 -17.44 6.74
C ARG A 334 -26.24 -17.62 8.20
N VAL A 335 -25.59 -16.62 8.77
CA VAL A 335 -25.41 -16.55 10.22
C VAL A 335 -26.75 -16.12 10.80
N CYS A 336 -27.57 -17.11 11.14
CA CYS A 336 -28.79 -16.86 11.87
C CYS A 336 -28.41 -16.41 13.28
N ASN A 337 -28.67 -15.15 13.61
CA ASN A 337 -28.67 -14.71 15.01
C ASN A 337 -29.88 -15.38 15.69
N ARG A 338 -29.71 -16.65 16.05
CA ARG A 338 -30.75 -17.50 16.62
C ARG A 338 -31.41 -16.85 17.86
N PRO A 339 -30.65 -16.20 18.77
CA PRO A 339 -31.23 -15.37 19.83
C PRO A 339 -32.19 -14.30 19.33
N LEU A 340 -31.85 -13.59 18.24
CA LEU A 340 -32.71 -12.55 17.64
C LEU A 340 -34.02 -13.15 17.08
N VAL A 341 -33.93 -14.25 16.33
CA VAL A 341 -35.09 -14.89 15.71
C VAL A 341 -36.03 -15.46 16.76
N GLU A 342 -35.49 -16.14 17.77
CA GLU A 342 -36.26 -16.70 18.89
C GLU A 342 -36.92 -15.58 19.71
N ALA A 343 -36.19 -14.51 20.03
CA ALA A 343 -36.73 -13.36 20.75
C ALA A 343 -37.86 -12.66 19.96
N LEU A 344 -37.68 -12.43 18.65
CA LEU A 344 -38.71 -11.80 17.82
C LEU A 344 -39.99 -12.66 17.74
N ALA A 345 -39.85 -13.97 17.50
CA ALA A 345 -40.99 -14.88 17.46
C ALA A 345 -41.73 -14.94 18.80
N GLU A 346 -41.00 -14.93 19.93
CA GLU A 346 -41.58 -14.96 21.27
C GLU A 346 -42.34 -13.65 21.58
N ILE A 347 -41.78 -12.49 21.19
CA ILE A 347 -42.44 -11.18 21.34
C ILE A 347 -43.69 -11.10 20.45
N GLU A 348 -43.59 -11.49 19.18
CA GLU A 348 -44.72 -11.47 18.23
C GLU A 348 -45.85 -12.39 18.72
N ALA A 349 -45.54 -13.60 19.22
CA ALA A 349 -46.54 -14.51 19.79
C ALA A 349 -47.26 -13.91 21.01
N HIS A 350 -46.53 -13.24 21.91
CA HIS A 350 -47.13 -12.57 23.07
C HIS A 350 -48.05 -11.41 22.66
N LEU A 351 -47.68 -10.65 21.63
CA LEU A 351 -48.49 -9.54 21.13
C LEU A 351 -49.71 -10.02 20.35
N GLN A 352 -49.56 -11.04 19.51
CA GLN A 352 -50.68 -11.65 18.79
C GLN A 352 -51.72 -12.25 19.74
N ALA A 353 -51.28 -12.91 20.82
CA ALA A 353 -52.18 -13.41 21.86
C ALA A 353 -52.97 -12.30 22.58
N GLN A 354 -52.48 -11.06 22.54
CA GLN A 354 -53.08 -9.87 23.15
C GLN A 354 -53.79 -8.95 22.14
N GLY A 355 -54.02 -9.41 20.90
CA GLY A 355 -54.71 -8.60 19.88
C GLY A 355 -53.83 -7.52 19.23
N GLY A 356 -52.51 -7.68 19.27
CA GLY A 356 -51.53 -6.83 18.58
C GLY A 356 -50.97 -5.67 19.40
N THR A 357 -51.43 -5.47 20.63
CA THR A 357 -50.85 -4.48 21.58
C THR A 357 -51.00 -4.99 23.00
N GLY A 358 -49.95 -4.92 23.80
CA GLY A 358 -50.03 -5.33 25.20
C GLY A 358 -48.68 -5.36 25.91
N HIS A 359 -48.69 -5.95 27.11
CA HIS A 359 -47.48 -6.11 27.91
C HIS A 359 -46.76 -7.39 27.50
N VAL A 360 -45.51 -7.24 27.10
CA VAL A 360 -44.67 -8.38 26.72
C VAL A 360 -43.72 -8.67 27.88
N HIS A 361 -43.89 -9.84 28.50
CA HIS A 361 -42.97 -10.34 29.51
C HIS A 361 -42.29 -11.60 28.99
N ILE A 362 -41.02 -11.48 28.63
CA ILE A 362 -40.20 -12.61 28.21
C ILE A 362 -39.43 -13.12 29.44
N PRO A 363 -39.71 -14.35 29.92
CA PRO A 363 -39.05 -14.89 31.09
C PRO A 363 -37.54 -15.01 30.85
N GLU A 364 -36.77 -14.59 31.85
CA GLU A 364 -35.30 -14.69 31.87
C GLU A 364 -34.58 -14.00 30.70
N TRP A 365 -35.15 -12.91 30.15
CA TRP A 365 -34.55 -12.17 29.03
C TRP A 365 -33.04 -11.92 29.18
N SER A 366 -32.60 -11.43 30.35
CA SER A 366 -31.19 -11.10 30.59
C SER A 366 -30.26 -12.32 30.48
N ALA A 367 -30.72 -13.50 30.88
CA ALA A 367 -29.95 -14.74 30.80
C ALA A 367 -29.98 -15.37 29.40
N ARG A 368 -31.14 -15.29 28.72
CA ARG A 368 -31.37 -15.91 27.40
C ARG A 368 -30.87 -15.07 26.24
N TYR A 369 -31.12 -13.77 26.28
CA TYR A 369 -30.91 -12.84 25.18
C TYR A 369 -30.02 -11.64 25.54
N GLY A 370 -29.89 -11.33 26.84
CA GLY A 370 -29.23 -10.11 27.32
C GLY A 370 -27.77 -9.95 26.90
N THR A 371 -27.02 -11.05 26.78
CA THR A 371 -25.62 -11.04 26.33
C THR A 371 -25.46 -10.66 24.86
N THR A 372 -26.48 -10.92 24.03
CA THR A 372 -26.41 -10.79 22.56
C THR A 372 -27.26 -9.63 22.04
N LEU A 373 -28.43 -9.38 22.63
CA LEU A 373 -29.41 -8.40 22.19
C LEU A 373 -29.53 -7.18 23.13
N GLY A 374 -28.82 -7.20 24.26
CA GLY A 374 -28.88 -6.14 25.27
C GLY A 374 -30.17 -6.15 26.10
N GLY A 375 -30.49 -5.02 26.73
CA GLY A 375 -31.69 -4.89 27.56
C GLY A 375 -32.99 -4.94 26.74
N PHE A 376 -34.03 -5.60 27.25
CA PHE A 376 -35.29 -5.83 26.54
C PHE A 376 -35.91 -4.54 25.98
N LYS A 377 -36.02 -3.50 26.80
CA LYS A 377 -36.59 -2.22 26.38
C LYS A 377 -35.78 -1.60 25.22
N SER A 378 -34.46 -1.54 25.36
CA SER A 378 -33.56 -1.00 24.33
C SER A 378 -33.62 -1.80 23.02
N PHE A 379 -33.81 -3.12 23.12
CA PHE A 379 -34.01 -4.00 21.97
C PHE A 379 -35.34 -3.73 21.24
N VAL A 380 -36.44 -3.57 21.97
CA VAL A 380 -37.74 -3.24 21.34
C VAL A 380 -37.70 -1.84 20.72
N GLU A 381 -37.05 -0.88 21.38
CA GLU A 381 -36.86 0.49 20.87
C GLU A 381 -35.98 0.53 19.61
N SER A 382 -34.96 -0.34 19.49
CA SER A 382 -34.14 -0.44 18.28
C SER A 382 -34.87 -1.08 17.10
N MET A 383 -36.01 -1.75 17.35
CA MET A 383 -36.87 -2.39 16.37
C MET A 383 -38.13 -1.56 16.07
N SER A 384 -37.99 -0.22 16.04
CA SER A 384 -39.09 0.74 15.82
C SER A 384 -39.87 0.54 14.51
N GLY A 385 -39.30 -0.15 13.53
CA GLY A 385 -39.98 -0.55 12.29
C GLY A 385 -40.95 -1.73 12.44
N LYS A 386 -40.83 -2.53 13.52
CA LYS A 386 -41.70 -3.68 13.81
C LYS A 386 -42.56 -3.48 15.06
N PHE A 387 -42.05 -2.74 16.04
CA PHE A 387 -42.72 -2.53 17.32
C PHE A 387 -42.77 -1.05 17.67
N THR A 388 -43.86 -0.63 18.31
CA THR A 388 -43.98 0.70 18.91
C THR A 388 -44.04 0.57 20.42
N VAL A 389 -43.14 1.23 21.13
CA VAL A 389 -43.16 1.30 22.59
C VAL A 389 -44.11 2.41 23.03
N LEU A 390 -45.17 2.03 23.75
CA LEU A 390 -46.16 2.94 24.30
C LEU A 390 -45.81 3.22 25.77
N PRO A 391 -45.41 4.45 26.13
CA PRO A 391 -45.08 4.79 27.50
C PRO A 391 -46.33 4.81 28.39
N GLU A 392 -46.23 4.24 29.60
CA GLU A 392 -47.31 4.26 30.61
C GLU A 392 -46.86 4.96 31.89
N GLN A 393 -47.76 5.09 32.88
CA GLN A 393 -47.41 5.67 34.17
C GLN A 393 -46.34 4.81 34.89
N GLY A 394 -45.23 5.44 35.27
CA GLY A 394 -44.12 4.81 36.00
C GLY A 394 -43.07 4.17 35.08
N SER A 395 -42.48 3.06 35.52
CA SER A 395 -41.48 2.30 34.74
C SER A 395 -42.07 1.29 33.76
N ARG A 396 -43.39 1.27 33.60
CA ARG A 396 -44.11 0.34 32.73
C ARG A 396 -44.21 0.89 31.32
N PHE A 397 -44.23 -0.01 30.36
CA PHE A 397 -44.49 0.28 28.96
C PHE A 397 -45.26 -0.88 28.34
N SER A 398 -46.07 -0.55 27.34
CA SER A 398 -46.72 -1.52 26.46
C SER A 398 -45.99 -1.55 25.13
N VAL A 399 -46.10 -2.66 24.42
CA VAL A 399 -45.55 -2.81 23.07
C VAL A 399 -46.72 -3.05 22.12
N ALA A 400 -46.74 -2.33 21.02
CA ALA A 400 -47.69 -2.55 19.93
C ALA A 400 -46.94 -3.08 18.71
N LEU A 401 -47.55 -3.98 17.94
CA LEU A 401 -47.10 -4.25 16.58
C LEU A 401 -47.25 -2.96 15.77
N ALA A 402 -46.23 -2.61 14.98
CA ALA A 402 -46.35 -1.51 14.05
C ALA A 402 -47.56 -1.77 13.12
N PRO A 403 -48.39 -0.76 12.80
CA PRO A 403 -49.58 -0.97 11.98
C PRO A 403 -49.19 -1.66 10.68
N GLU A 404 -49.84 -2.79 10.40
CA GLU A 404 -49.55 -3.61 9.21
C GLU A 404 -49.64 -2.80 7.92
N ALA A 405 -50.48 -1.76 7.87
CA ALA A 405 -50.56 -0.83 6.75
C ALA A 405 -49.30 0.03 6.55
N VAL A 406 -48.60 0.44 7.62
CA VAL A 406 -47.37 1.25 7.54
C VAL A 406 -46.19 0.35 7.15
N VAL A 407 -46.12 -0.85 7.72
CA VAL A 407 -45.10 -1.85 7.36
C VAL A 407 -45.33 -2.37 5.95
N ALA A 408 -46.57 -2.69 5.57
CA ALA A 408 -46.90 -3.14 4.22
C ALA A 408 -46.72 -2.03 3.18
N SER A 409 -47.03 -0.76 3.49
CA SER A 409 -46.74 0.37 2.60
C SER A 409 -45.24 0.57 2.46
N ALA A 410 -44.48 0.60 3.56
CA ALA A 410 -43.03 0.73 3.51
C ALA A 410 -42.37 -0.45 2.79
N CYS A 411 -42.80 -1.70 3.06
CA CYS A 411 -42.32 -2.89 2.36
C CYS A 411 -42.73 -2.90 0.89
N ALA A 412 -43.94 -2.45 0.53
CA ALA A 412 -44.37 -2.34 -0.86
C ALA A 412 -43.59 -1.25 -1.61
N ASP A 413 -43.31 -0.11 -0.97
CA ASP A 413 -42.50 0.97 -1.52
C ASP A 413 -41.03 0.53 -1.68
N ILE A 414 -40.51 -0.24 -0.71
CA ILE A 414 -39.19 -0.86 -0.77
C ILE A 414 -39.14 -1.90 -1.90
N GLU A 415 -40.11 -2.81 -1.97
CA GLU A 415 -40.18 -3.85 -3.02
C GLU A 415 -40.37 -3.26 -4.42
N ALA A 416 -41.17 -2.20 -4.56
CA ALA A 416 -41.36 -1.49 -5.81
C ALA A 416 -40.04 -0.86 -6.28
N GLN A 417 -39.28 -0.25 -5.37
CA GLN A 417 -37.94 0.29 -5.65
C GLN A 417 -36.95 -0.83 -6.04
N CYS A 418 -36.99 -1.96 -5.35
CA CYS A 418 -36.15 -3.13 -5.66
C CYS A 418 -36.42 -3.75 -7.05
N ARG A 419 -37.66 -3.63 -7.57
CA ARG A 419 -38.07 -4.21 -8.87
C ARG A 419 -37.84 -3.28 -10.06
N LEU A 420 -37.38 -2.04 -9.84
CA LEU A 420 -37.09 -1.12 -10.94
C LEU A 420 -35.89 -1.62 -11.78
N PRO A 421 -35.98 -1.56 -13.12
CA PRO A 421 -34.83 -1.82 -13.97
C PRO A 421 -33.73 -0.79 -13.65
N GLY A 422 -32.59 -1.26 -13.15
CA GLY A 422 -31.50 -0.39 -12.69
C GLY A 422 -31.45 -0.17 -11.18
N TYR A 423 -32.17 -0.95 -10.38
CA TYR A 423 -32.03 -0.98 -8.92
C TYR A 423 -30.56 -1.21 -8.50
N ASP A 424 -30.07 -0.27 -7.69
CA ASP A 424 -28.67 -0.09 -7.31
C ASP A 424 -28.37 -0.61 -5.89
N GLY A 425 -29.36 -1.19 -5.20
CA GLY A 425 -29.20 -1.70 -3.84
C GLY A 425 -29.53 -0.70 -2.73
N PHE A 426 -29.98 0.52 -3.05
CA PHE A 426 -30.46 1.49 -2.06
C PHE A 426 -31.95 1.74 -2.19
N VAL A 427 -32.57 1.91 -1.03
CA VAL A 427 -33.99 2.24 -0.93
C VAL A 427 -34.13 3.57 -0.23
N GLN A 428 -34.82 4.51 -0.87
CA GLN A 428 -35.20 5.74 -0.21
C GLN A 428 -36.31 5.42 0.77
N VAL A 429 -36.00 5.54 2.07
CA VAL A 429 -36.98 5.50 3.14
C VAL A 429 -37.57 6.93 3.27
N PRO A 430 -38.91 7.08 3.27
CA PRO A 430 -39.58 8.38 3.36
C PRO A 430 -39.17 9.24 4.56
#